data_AF-A0A968IWN8-F1
#
_entry.id   AF-A0A968IWN8-F1
#
_cell.length_a   1.000
_cell.length_b   1.000
_cell.length_c   1.000
_cell.angle_alpha   90.00
_cell.angle_beta   90.00
_cell.angle_gamma   90.00
#
_symmetry.space_group_name_H-M   'P 1'
#
loop_
_entity.id
_entity.type
_entity.pdbx_description
1 polymer ?
#
loop_
_entity_poly.entity_id
_entity_poly.type
_entity_poly.pdbx_seq_one_letter_code
_entity_poly.pdbx_strand_id
1 'polypeptide(L)'
;MTANPTPGNAPRPLPLDVERSRQAGSRFPKNLSVFERAWRTAEQLQTTGTAYYVQGFVAGSRSQPQEHAWVEQADRRIDPNLPHLPGDPAQFGYFVGRRFTVPQVRAAIASAQEDYPEDDALPIYDPAPYAYYGDRFLGGVAYQQAWAAAIAHRP
;
A
#
# COMPACT_ATOMS: atom_id res chain seq x y z
N MET A 1 12.25 25.95 -20.63
CA MET A 1 12.14 24.59 -21.19
C MET A 1 12.64 23.61 -20.14
N THR A 2 11.75 23.16 -19.26
CA THR A 2 12.07 22.14 -18.25
C THR A 2 12.04 20.78 -18.93
N ALA A 3 13.16 20.07 -18.93
CA ALA A 3 13.28 18.75 -19.51
C ALA A 3 12.27 17.80 -18.85
N ASN A 4 11.45 17.14 -19.66
CA ASN A 4 10.65 16.00 -19.21
C ASN A 4 11.60 14.92 -18.67
N PRO A 5 11.31 14.31 -17.51
CA PRO A 5 12.11 13.22 -17.01
C PRO A 5 12.03 12.02 -17.96
N THR A 6 13.20 11.50 -18.33
CA THR A 6 13.39 10.33 -19.20
C THR A 6 12.59 9.12 -18.69
N PRO A 7 11.84 8.40 -19.53
CA PRO A 7 11.16 7.15 -19.16
C PRO A 7 12.19 6.02 -19.06
N GLY A 8 12.97 6.00 -17.97
CA GLY A 8 14.02 5.01 -17.75
C GLY A 8 14.34 4.66 -16.30
N ASN A 9 13.80 5.40 -15.33
CA ASN A 9 14.06 5.21 -13.89
C ASN A 9 12.78 4.87 -13.09
N ALA A 10 11.77 4.25 -13.71
CA ALA A 10 10.74 3.62 -12.90
C ALA A 10 11.40 2.44 -12.16
N PRO A 11 11.48 2.43 -10.82
CA PRO A 11 12.07 1.32 -10.10
C PRO A 11 11.34 0.03 -10.50
N ARG A 12 12.10 -1.01 -10.86
CA ARG A 12 11.54 -2.32 -11.19
C ARG A 12 10.60 -2.74 -10.06
N PRO A 13 9.39 -3.27 -10.35
CA PRO A 13 8.49 -3.74 -9.31
C PRO A 13 9.22 -4.77 -8.44
N LEU A 14 9.24 -4.51 -7.12
CA LEU A 14 9.88 -5.39 -6.16
C LEU A 14 9.17 -6.75 -6.15
N PRO A 15 9.92 -7.87 -6.09
CA PRO A 15 9.32 -9.20 -6.00
C PRO A 15 8.60 -9.37 -4.66
N LEU A 16 7.49 -10.11 -4.68
CA LEU A 16 6.77 -10.48 -3.47
C LEU A 16 7.51 -11.62 -2.73
N ASP A 17 7.87 -11.38 -1.48
CA ASP A 17 8.40 -12.40 -0.57
C ASP A 17 7.22 -13.15 0.07
N VAL A 18 6.76 -14.21 -0.59
CA VAL A 18 5.54 -14.96 -0.20
C VAL A 18 5.67 -15.57 1.20
N GLU A 19 6.83 -16.13 1.53
CA GLU A 19 7.06 -16.78 2.83
C GLU A 19 6.98 -15.74 3.95
N ARG A 20 7.71 -14.63 3.81
CA ARG A 20 7.74 -13.58 4.82
C ARG A 20 6.40 -12.84 4.93
N SER A 21 5.68 -12.72 3.83
CA SER A 21 4.30 -12.20 3.79
C SER A 21 3.34 -13.05 4.61
N ARG A 22 3.39 -14.38 4.46
CA ARG A 22 2.60 -15.32 5.27
C ARG A 22 3.00 -15.28 6.73
N GLN A 23 4.30 -15.25 7.02
CA GLN A 23 4.81 -15.16 8.38
C GLN A 23 4.34 -13.87 9.06
N ALA A 24 4.47 -12.73 8.40
CA ALA A 24 4.01 -11.45 8.93
C ALA A 24 2.49 -11.43 9.17
N GLY A 25 1.70 -11.94 8.23
CA GLY A 25 0.24 -11.99 8.35
C GLY A 25 -0.26 -12.84 9.52
N SER A 26 0.46 -13.92 9.86
CA SER A 26 0.10 -14.83 10.96
C SER A 26 0.27 -14.23 12.36
N ARG A 27 1.00 -13.11 12.50
CA ARG A 27 1.30 -12.48 13.80
C ARG A 27 0.18 -11.61 14.35
N PHE A 28 -0.85 -11.34 13.54
CA PHE A 28 -1.89 -10.37 13.87
C PHE A 28 -3.29 -11.00 13.87
N PRO A 29 -4.22 -10.48 14.69
CA PRO A 29 -5.62 -10.87 14.67
C PRO A 29 -6.24 -10.78 13.28
N LYS A 30 -7.27 -11.59 12.99
CA LYS A 30 -7.92 -11.61 11.67
C LYS A 30 -8.74 -10.35 11.36
N ASN A 31 -9.16 -9.61 12.37
CA ASN A 31 -10.05 -8.46 12.24
C ASN A 31 -9.35 -7.12 11.97
N LEU A 32 -8.01 -7.07 11.91
CA LEU A 32 -7.32 -5.83 11.54
C LEU A 32 -7.60 -5.49 10.07
N SER A 33 -7.76 -4.19 9.80
CA SER A 33 -7.86 -3.68 8.43
C SER A 33 -6.58 -3.99 7.64
N VAL A 34 -6.67 -3.98 6.30
CA VAL A 34 -5.51 -4.23 5.43
C VAL A 34 -4.39 -3.22 5.70
N PHE A 35 -4.76 -1.97 5.97
CA PHE A 35 -3.84 -0.88 6.24
C PHE A 35 -3.18 -1.02 7.62
N GLU A 36 -3.97 -1.31 8.65
CA GLU A 36 -3.44 -1.48 10.00
C GLU A 36 -2.46 -2.64 10.09
N ARG A 37 -2.77 -3.77 9.43
CA ARG A 37 -1.86 -4.92 9.38
C ARG A 37 -0.54 -4.57 8.68
N ALA A 38 -0.60 -3.84 7.57
CA ALA A 38 0.58 -3.37 6.84
C ALA A 38 1.41 -2.39 7.68
N TRP A 39 0.75 -1.48 8.39
CA TRP A 39 1.39 -0.52 9.28
C TRP A 39 2.15 -1.18 10.42
N ARG A 40 1.46 -2.03 11.21
CA ARG A 40 2.09 -2.77 12.32
C ARG A 40 3.25 -3.64 11.83
N THR A 41 3.15 -4.18 10.61
CA THR A 41 4.26 -4.93 9.98
C THR A 41 5.44 -4.02 9.65
N ALA A 42 5.20 -2.84 9.08
CA ALA A 42 6.26 -1.88 8.77
C ALA A 42 7.01 -1.43 10.03
N GLU A 43 6.27 -1.19 11.12
CA GLU A 43 6.84 -0.83 12.41
C GLU A 43 7.76 -1.93 12.97
N GLN A 44 7.31 -3.19 12.93
CA GLN A 44 8.15 -4.32 13.36
C GLN A 44 9.43 -4.43 12.52
N LEU A 45 9.31 -4.31 11.20
CA LEU A 45 10.43 -4.49 10.28
C LEU A 45 11.45 -3.35 10.37
N GLN A 46 11.03 -2.13 10.74
CA GLN A 46 11.92 -0.99 10.91
C GLN A 46 13.06 -1.25 11.91
N THR A 47 12.81 -2.11 12.90
CA THR A 47 13.82 -2.49 13.92
C THR A 47 15.01 -3.26 13.33
N THR A 48 14.86 -3.84 12.14
CA THR A 48 15.85 -4.69 11.47
C THR A 48 16.39 -4.10 10.17
N GLY A 49 15.91 -2.92 9.75
CA GLY A 49 16.33 -2.25 8.53
C GLY A 49 15.30 -1.25 8.01
N THR A 50 15.62 -0.53 6.93
CA THR A 50 14.68 0.41 6.32
C THR A 50 13.46 -0.31 5.76
N ALA A 51 12.28 0.11 6.21
CA ALA A 51 10.99 -0.37 5.76
C ALA A 51 10.09 0.81 5.40
N TYR A 52 9.36 0.67 4.30
CA TYR A 52 8.38 1.64 3.84
C TYR A 52 7.00 1.03 3.93
N TYR A 53 6.08 1.74 4.56
CA TYR A 53 4.66 1.47 4.46
C TYR A 53 4.15 1.99 3.12
N VAL A 54 3.42 1.16 2.38
CA VAL A 54 2.97 1.47 1.02
C VAL A 54 1.47 1.31 0.92
N GLN A 55 0.80 2.32 0.35
CA GLN A 55 -0.62 2.30 0.00
C GLN A 55 -0.78 2.32 -1.51
N GLY A 56 -1.76 1.58 -2.01
CA GLY A 56 -2.04 1.52 -3.43
C GLY A 56 -3.09 0.46 -3.73
N PHE A 57 -2.90 -0.28 -4.81
CA PHE A 57 -3.87 -1.27 -5.27
C PHE A 57 -3.24 -2.62 -5.55
N VAL A 58 -4.01 -3.68 -5.28
CA VAL A 58 -3.72 -5.04 -5.72
C VAL A 58 -4.75 -5.48 -6.75
N ALA A 59 -4.30 -5.99 -7.89
CA ALA A 59 -5.12 -6.61 -8.93
C ALA A 59 -4.79 -8.10 -9.08
N GLY A 60 -5.69 -8.88 -9.69
CA GLY A 60 -5.50 -10.32 -9.92
C GLY A 60 -6.03 -11.23 -8.80
N SER A 61 -6.18 -10.71 -7.58
CA SER A 61 -6.85 -11.43 -6.47
C SER A 61 -8.37 -11.51 -6.65
N ARG A 62 -8.98 -10.46 -7.22
CA ARG A 62 -10.43 -10.38 -7.48
C ARG A 62 -10.71 -9.78 -8.86
N SER A 63 -11.98 -9.79 -9.26
CA SER A 63 -12.44 -9.22 -10.53
C SER A 63 -12.18 -7.72 -10.69
N GLN A 64 -12.07 -6.99 -9.58
CA GLN A 64 -11.67 -5.59 -9.56
C GLN A 64 -10.44 -5.40 -8.66
N PRO A 65 -9.56 -4.43 -8.98
CA PRO A 65 -8.48 -4.09 -8.09
C PRO A 65 -9.01 -3.59 -6.75
N GLN A 66 -8.31 -3.95 -5.69
CA GLN A 66 -8.65 -3.60 -4.32
C GLN A 66 -7.67 -2.57 -3.81
N GLU A 67 -8.18 -1.57 -3.09
CA GLU A 67 -7.34 -0.69 -2.29
C GLU A 67 -6.64 -1.53 -1.22
N HIS A 68 -5.33 -1.34 -1.07
CA HIS A 68 -4.48 -2.26 -0.34
C HIS A 68 -3.26 -1.56 0.25
N ALA A 69 -2.62 -2.23 1.19
CA ALA A 69 -1.33 -1.80 1.72
C ALA A 69 -0.40 -2.96 2.02
N TRP A 70 0.89 -2.68 1.92
CA TRP A 70 1.98 -3.62 2.13
C TRP A 70 3.23 -2.90 2.63
N VAL A 71 4.31 -3.65 2.83
CA VAL A 71 5.61 -3.13 3.22
C VAL A 71 6.63 -3.36 2.11
N GLU A 72 7.45 -2.36 1.81
CA GLU A 72 8.61 -2.50 0.92
C GLU A 72 9.91 -2.34 1.71
N GLN A 73 10.85 -3.25 1.48
CA GLN A 73 12.25 -3.13 1.86
C GLN A 73 13.09 -3.02 0.58
N ALA A 74 14.41 -2.83 0.71
CA ALA A 74 15.28 -2.49 -0.42
C ALA A 74 15.19 -3.46 -1.62
N ASP A 75 14.97 -4.75 -1.37
CA ASP A 75 15.01 -5.83 -2.36
C ASP A 75 13.69 -6.58 -2.52
N ARG A 76 12.65 -6.27 -1.73
CA ARG A 76 11.44 -7.10 -1.66
C ARG A 76 10.20 -6.34 -1.20
N ARG A 77 9.05 -6.91 -1.57
CA ARG A 77 7.73 -6.58 -1.04
C ARG A 77 7.29 -7.65 -0.05
N ILE A 78 6.70 -7.22 1.06
CA ILE A 78 6.08 -8.07 2.07
C ILE A 78 4.63 -7.62 2.22
N ASP A 79 3.68 -8.47 1.84
CA ASP A 79 2.26 -8.22 1.98
C ASP A 79 1.69 -9.04 3.15
N PRO A 80 1.52 -8.45 4.34
CA PRO A 80 1.01 -9.19 5.48
C PRO A 80 -0.46 -9.58 5.33
N ASN A 81 -1.17 -9.04 4.34
CA ASN A 81 -2.55 -9.42 4.02
C ASN A 81 -2.61 -10.58 3.01
N LEU A 82 -1.47 -11.07 2.52
CA LEU A 82 -1.41 -12.16 1.56
C LEU A 82 -2.23 -13.40 1.95
N PRO A 83 -2.24 -13.87 3.23
CA PRO A 83 -3.08 -15.00 3.63
C PRO A 83 -4.60 -14.78 3.50
N HIS A 84 -5.02 -13.53 3.31
CA HIS A 84 -6.42 -13.11 3.20
C HIS A 84 -6.82 -12.76 1.75
N LEU A 85 -5.87 -12.79 0.81
CA LEU A 85 -6.12 -12.58 -0.61
C LEU A 85 -6.42 -13.92 -1.30
N PRO A 86 -7.58 -14.07 -1.98
CA PRO A 86 -7.82 -15.23 -2.83
C PRO A 86 -6.96 -15.20 -4.09
N GLY A 87 -6.67 -16.37 -4.66
CA GLY A 87 -5.94 -16.51 -5.93
C GLY A 87 -4.46 -16.88 -5.78
N ASP A 88 -3.76 -16.93 -6.91
CA ASP A 88 -2.32 -17.23 -6.97
C ASP A 88 -1.50 -15.93 -6.81
N PRO A 89 -0.64 -15.83 -5.77
CA PRO A 89 0.23 -14.67 -5.59
C PRO A 89 1.12 -14.33 -6.79
N ALA A 90 1.44 -15.31 -7.65
CA ALA A 90 2.23 -15.07 -8.87
C ALA A 90 1.48 -14.22 -9.91
N GLN A 91 0.15 -14.14 -9.84
CA GLN A 91 -0.70 -13.36 -10.75
C GLN A 91 -1.03 -11.97 -10.21
N PHE A 92 -0.63 -11.66 -8.97
CA PHE A 92 -0.99 -10.40 -8.33
C PHE A 92 -0.16 -9.24 -8.89
N GLY A 93 -0.86 -8.21 -9.36
CA GLY A 93 -0.27 -6.92 -9.71
C GLY A 93 -0.33 -5.97 -8.52
N TYR A 94 0.79 -5.36 -8.14
CA TYR A 94 0.88 -4.37 -7.07
C TYR A 94 1.18 -2.99 -7.66
N PHE A 95 0.28 -2.04 -7.41
CA PHE A 95 0.32 -0.70 -8.00
C PHE A 95 0.49 0.33 -6.89
N VAL A 96 1.71 0.85 -6.77
CA VAL A 96 2.09 1.80 -5.72
C VAL A 96 1.36 3.12 -5.95
N GLY A 97 0.52 3.53 -5.01
CA GLY A 97 0.00 4.88 -4.94
C GLY A 97 0.96 5.80 -4.17
N ARG A 98 1.33 5.41 -2.95
CA ARG A 98 2.15 6.23 -2.04
C ARG A 98 3.06 5.37 -1.17
N ARG A 99 4.21 5.94 -0.81
CA ARG A 99 5.17 5.35 0.13
C ARG A 99 5.41 6.30 1.29
N PHE A 100 5.48 5.74 2.48
CA PHE A 100 5.73 6.46 3.71
C PHE A 100 6.81 5.75 4.50
N THR A 101 7.70 6.53 5.10
CA THR A 101 8.56 6.03 6.18
C THR A 101 7.71 5.78 7.42
N VAL A 102 8.18 4.90 8.30
CA VAL A 102 7.46 4.61 9.55
C VAL A 102 7.22 5.87 10.42
N PRO A 103 8.18 6.81 10.56
CA PRO A 103 7.92 8.09 11.23
C PRO A 103 6.80 8.91 10.58
N GLN A 104 6.70 8.93 9.25
CA GLN A 104 5.62 9.67 8.56
C GLN A 104 4.26 9.06 8.83
N VAL A 105 4.15 7.72 8.88
CA VAL A 105 2.89 7.07 9.24
C VAL A 105 2.53 7.33 10.70
N ARG A 106 3.47 7.26 11.65
CA ARG A 106 3.19 7.63 13.06
C ARG A 106 2.64 9.04 13.17
N ALA A 107 3.25 10.00 12.47
CA ALA A 107 2.79 11.39 12.48
C ALA A 107 1.38 11.53 11.90
N ALA A 108 1.09 10.84 10.79
CA ALA A 108 -0.25 10.85 10.19
C ALA A 108 -1.31 10.26 11.12
N ILE A 109 -1.01 9.13 11.78
CA ILE A 109 -1.92 8.48 12.73
C ILE A 109 -2.16 9.38 13.95
N ALA A 110 -1.09 9.95 14.52
CA ALA A 110 -1.20 10.84 15.68
C ALA A 110 -2.04 12.08 15.35
N SER A 111 -1.86 12.66 14.16
CA SER A 111 -2.66 13.80 13.69
C SER A 111 -4.13 13.43 13.49
N ALA A 112 -4.43 12.25 12.94
CA ALA A 112 -5.81 11.80 12.78
C ALA A 112 -6.50 11.57 14.15
N GLN A 113 -5.77 11.00 15.11
CA GLN A 113 -6.26 10.73 16.47
C GLN A 113 -6.39 11.98 17.34
N GLU A 114 -5.70 13.08 17.02
CA GLU A 114 -5.85 14.35 17.73
C GLU A 114 -7.24 14.94 17.51
N ASP A 115 -7.74 14.86 16.28
CA ASP A 115 -9.07 15.36 15.92
C ASP A 115 -10.19 14.33 16.22
N TYR A 116 -9.89 13.03 16.08
CA TYR A 116 -10.85 11.93 16.24
C TYR A 116 -10.18 10.71 16.93
N PRO A 117 -10.09 10.69 18.27
CA PRO A 117 -9.39 9.63 19.00
C PRO A 117 -10.00 8.23 18.85
N GLU A 118 -11.26 8.15 18.42
CA GLU A 118 -11.98 6.92 18.10
C GLU A 118 -11.72 6.37 16.69
N ASP A 119 -11.14 7.16 15.78
CA ASP A 119 -10.98 6.75 14.38
C ASP A 119 -9.84 5.73 14.18
N ASP A 120 -10.12 4.75 13.33
CA ASP A 120 -9.10 3.79 12.90
C ASP A 120 -8.03 4.51 12.08
N ALA A 121 -6.78 4.20 12.40
CA ALA A 121 -5.60 4.94 12.00
C ALA A 121 -5.35 5.12 10.48
N LEU A 122 -6.06 4.41 9.58
CA LEU A 122 -5.69 4.28 8.16
C LEU A 122 -6.89 3.90 7.29
N PRO A 123 -6.96 4.30 6.00
CA PRO A 123 -5.90 4.83 5.10
C PRO A 123 -5.50 6.31 5.21
N ILE A 124 -4.35 6.69 4.61
CA ILE A 124 -3.75 8.05 4.68
C ILE A 124 -3.97 8.75 3.34
N TYR A 125 -4.91 9.68 3.32
CA TYR A 125 -5.22 10.45 2.12
C TYR A 125 -4.44 11.78 2.06
N ASP A 126 -4.37 12.37 0.87
CA ASP A 126 -3.87 13.74 0.71
C ASP A 126 -4.86 14.74 1.32
N PRO A 127 -4.39 15.92 1.78
CA PRO A 127 -5.31 16.99 2.12
C PRO A 127 -6.16 17.38 0.90
N ALA A 128 -7.38 17.84 1.15
CA ALA A 128 -8.29 18.32 0.10
C ALA A 128 -7.58 19.31 -0.87
N PRO A 129 -7.92 19.30 -2.17
CA PRO A 129 -9.13 18.75 -2.77
C PRO A 129 -8.95 17.33 -3.34
N TYR A 130 -9.76 16.38 -2.88
CA TYR A 130 -9.85 15.04 -3.45
C TYR A 130 -10.40 15.11 -4.88
N ALA A 131 -9.78 14.37 -5.80
CA ALA A 131 -10.35 14.18 -7.14
C ALA A 131 -11.16 12.88 -7.22
N TYR A 132 -12.34 12.98 -7.81
CA TYR A 132 -13.23 11.85 -8.05
C TYR A 132 -12.86 11.12 -9.34
N TYR A 133 -12.93 9.79 -9.31
CA TYR A 133 -12.93 8.97 -10.53
C TYR A 133 -14.14 8.03 -10.51
N GLY A 134 -15.17 8.36 -11.30
CA GLY A 134 -16.49 7.73 -11.15
C GLY A 134 -17.04 7.96 -9.74
N ASP A 135 -17.48 6.89 -9.08
CA ASP A 135 -18.05 6.94 -7.73
C ASP A 135 -17.00 6.76 -6.61
N ARG A 136 -15.69 6.78 -6.92
CA ARG A 136 -14.61 6.61 -5.93
C ARG A 136 -13.82 7.89 -5.72
N PHE A 137 -13.62 8.23 -4.44
CA PHE A 137 -12.65 9.21 -4.01
C PHE A 137 -11.25 8.58 -4.09
N LEU A 138 -10.44 9.03 -5.05
CA LEU A 138 -9.11 8.46 -5.28
C LEU A 138 -8.04 9.53 -5.05
N GLY A 139 -7.82 9.91 -3.79
CA GLY A 139 -6.67 10.71 -3.33
C GLY A 139 -6.10 11.73 -4.33
N GLY A 140 -4.77 11.91 -4.33
CA GLY A 140 -4.04 12.71 -5.31
C GLY A 140 -3.73 11.97 -6.62
N VAL A 141 -3.04 12.66 -7.54
CA VAL A 141 -2.73 12.17 -8.91
C VAL A 141 -2.02 10.81 -8.91
N ALA A 142 -1.08 10.56 -8.00
CA ALA A 142 -0.37 9.29 -7.92
C ALA A 142 -1.32 8.12 -7.59
N TYR A 143 -2.34 8.37 -6.76
CA TYR A 143 -3.36 7.37 -6.42
C TYR A 143 -4.23 7.03 -7.62
N GLN A 144 -4.63 8.04 -8.40
CA GLN A 144 -5.41 7.86 -9.62
C GLN A 144 -4.63 7.10 -10.70
N GLN A 145 -3.34 7.41 -10.85
CA GLN A 145 -2.47 6.68 -11.78
C GLN A 145 -2.31 5.22 -11.37
N ALA A 146 -2.11 4.94 -10.07
CA ALA A 146 -2.05 3.59 -9.55
C ALA A 146 -3.35 2.81 -9.80
N TRP A 147 -4.51 3.46 -9.59
CA TRP A 147 -5.81 2.88 -9.88
C TRP A 147 -6.00 2.56 -11.37
N ALA A 148 -5.71 3.51 -12.26
CA ALA A 148 -5.83 3.33 -13.70
C ALA A 148 -4.93 2.18 -14.20
N ALA A 149 -3.69 2.11 -13.70
CA ALA A 149 -2.78 1.01 -14.00
C ALA A 149 -3.30 -0.33 -13.47
N ALA A 150 -3.90 -0.34 -12.27
CA ALA A 150 -4.48 -1.54 -11.68
C ALA A 150 -5.69 -2.06 -12.47
N ILE A 151 -6.56 -1.19 -12.97
CA ILE A 151 -7.68 -1.61 -13.84
C ILE A 151 -7.15 -2.18 -15.16
N ALA A 152 -6.07 -1.61 -15.70
CA ALA A 152 -5.45 -2.09 -16.93
C ALA A 152 -4.70 -3.42 -16.75
N HIS A 153 -4.49 -3.88 -15.51
CA HIS A 153 -3.84 -5.16 -15.22
C HIS A 153 -4.68 -6.33 -15.75
N ARG A 154 -4.12 -7.03 -16.73
CA ARG A 154 -4.63 -8.32 -17.20
C ARG A 154 -3.71 -9.38 -16.59
N PRO A 155 -4.24 -10.32 -15.78
CA PRO A 155 -3.46 -11.39 -15.18
C PRO A 155 -2.85 -12.34 -16.23
#